data_AF-A0A971E799-F1
#
_entry.id   AF-A0A971E799-F1
#
_cell.length_a   1.000
_cell.length_b   1.000
_cell.length_c   1.000
_cell.angle_alpha   90.00
_cell.angle_beta   90.00
_cell.angle_gamma   90.00
#
_symmetry.space_group_name_H-M   'P 1'
#
loop_
_entity.id
_entity.type
_entity.pdbx_description
1 polymer ?
#
loop_
_entity_poly.entity_id
_entity_poly.type
_entity_poly.pdbx_seq_one_letter_code
_entity_poly.pdbx_strand_id
1 'polypeptide(L)' 'HPLIQQLKDGGRIVIPVGPAGAVQTLWRVTKNGDVLDMENHGLVSFVPFTRR' A
#
# COMPACT_ATOMS: atom_id res chain seq x y z
N HIS A 1 2.52 4.15 9.71
CA HIS A 1 3.10 2.83 9.40
C HIS A 1 4.52 3.03 8.84
N PRO A 2 5.52 2.18 9.17
CA PRO A 2 6.92 2.38 8.76
C PRO A 2 7.11 2.61 7.25
N LEU A 3 6.36 1.88 6.41
CA LEU A 3 6.43 2.04 4.95
C LEU A 3 5.99 3.43 4.45
N ILE A 4 5.04 4.07 5.13
CA ILE A 4 4.56 5.42 4.77
C ILE A 4 5.54 6.48 5.23
N GLN A 5 6.18 6.28 6.39
CA GLN A 5 7.19 7.20 6.91
C GLN A 5 8.44 7.27 6.01
N GLN A 6 8.71 6.22 5.26
CA GLN A 6 9.80 6.16 4.28
C GLN A 6 9.49 6.94 2.98
N LEU A 7 8.24 7.38 2.77
CA LEU A 7 7.88 8.19 1.61
C LEU A 7 8.29 9.65 1.80
N LYS A 8 8.93 10.18 0.77
CA LYS A 8 9.09 11.63 0.57
C LYS A 8 7.73 12.26 0.29
N ASP A 9 7.64 13.58 0.45
CA ASP A 9 6.46 14.33 0.00
C ASP A 9 6.25 14.18 -1.52
N GLY A 10 4.99 14.03 -1.94
CA GLY A 10 4.59 13.61 -3.29
C GLY A 10 4.90 12.14 -3.63
N GLY A 11 5.59 11.42 -2.74
CA GLY A 11 5.96 10.01 -2.93
C GLY A 11 4.74 9.09 -2.88
N ARG A 12 4.82 7.98 -3.63
CA ARG A 12 3.73 7.00 -3.74
C ARG A 12 4.19 5.60 -3.40
N ILE A 13 3.34 4.86 -2.71
CA ILE A 13 3.45 3.40 -2.54
C ILE A 13 2.23 2.74 -3.14
N VAL A 14 2.44 1.63 -3.85
CA VAL A 14 1.38 0.77 -4.37
C VAL A 14 1.54 -0.60 -3.73
N ILE A 15 0.56 -1.05 -2.96
CA ILE A 15 0.69 -2.24 -2.12
C ILE A 15 -0.63 -3.01 -2.04
N PRO A 16 -0.60 -4.35 -2.17
CA PRO A 16 -1.79 -5.16 -1.91
C PRO A 16 -2.01 -5.29 -0.40
N VAL A 17 -3.25 -5.05 0.04
CA VAL A 17 -3.66 -5.18 1.44
C VAL A 17 -4.80 -6.17 1.54
N GLY A 18 -4.64 -7.17 2.39
CA GLY A 18 -5.62 -8.22 2.64
C GLY A 18 -4.94 -9.49 3.19
N PRO A 19 -5.72 -10.53 3.54
CA PRO A 19 -5.19 -11.77 4.06
C PRO A 19 -4.17 -12.43 3.13
N ALA A 20 -3.15 -13.08 3.70
CA ALA A 20 -2.13 -13.79 2.95
C ALA A 20 -2.75 -14.99 2.19
N GLY A 21 -2.40 -15.14 0.91
CA GLY A 21 -2.90 -16.24 0.07
C GLY A 21 -4.36 -16.09 -0.40
N ALA A 22 -5.00 -14.96 -0.12
CA ALA A 22 -6.34 -14.63 -0.59
C ALA A 22 -6.32 -13.49 -1.62
N VAL A 23 -7.47 -13.18 -2.20
CA VAL A 23 -7.66 -11.95 -2.98
C VAL A 23 -7.47 -10.74 -2.05
N GLN A 24 -6.69 -9.77 -2.51
CA GLN A 24 -6.32 -8.56 -1.80
C GLN A 24 -6.84 -7.33 -2.55
N THR A 25 -6.94 -6.19 -1.86
CA THR A 25 -7.22 -4.90 -2.53
C THR A 25 -5.90 -4.20 -2.83
N LEU A 26 -5.72 -3.71 -4.05
CA LEU A 26 -4.57 -2.91 -4.43
C LEU A 26 -4.81 -1.46 -4.00
N TRP A 27 -3.96 -0.97 -3.11
CA TRP A 27 -4.01 0.42 -2.66
C TRP A 27 -2.87 1.21 -3.28
N ARG A 28 -3.17 2.41 -3.76
CA ARG A 28 -2.18 3.45 -4.01
C ARG A 28 -2.29 4.48 -2.90
N VAL A 29 -1.17 4.76 -2.24
CA VAL A 29 -1.10 5.79 -1.20
C VAL A 29 -0.10 6.85 -1.65
N THR A 30 -0.55 8.10 -1.73
CA THR A 30 0.29 9.28 -2.03
C THR A 30 0.45 10.10 -0.77
N LYS A 31 1.69 10.45 -0.40
CA LYS A 31 1.96 11.34 0.73
C LYS A 31 1.96 12.79 0.26
N ASN A 32 1.15 13.62 0.89
CA ASN A 32 1.06 15.06 0.66
C ASN A 32 1.26 15.78 2.02
N GLY A 33 2.52 16.06 2.36
CA GLY A 33 2.92 16.53 3.68
C GLY A 33 2.53 15.52 4.78
N ASP A 34 1.63 15.95 5.66
CA ASP A 34 1.08 15.13 6.75
C ASP A 34 -0.21 14.40 6.36
N VAL A 35 -0.72 14.64 5.14
CA VAL A 35 -1.94 14.01 4.61
C VAL A 35 -1.57 12.81 3.75
N LEU A 36 -2.36 11.75 3.85
CA LEU A 36 -2.26 10.59 2.98
C LEU A 36 -3.50 10.53 2.10
N ASP A 37 -3.28 10.56 0.79
CA ASP A 37 -4.31 10.29 -0.20
C ASP A 37 -4.30 8.79 -0.53
N MET A 38 -5.45 8.13 -0.39
CA MET A 38 -5.59 6.67 -0.48
C MET A 38 -6.60 6.31 -1.55
N GLU A 39 -6.14 5.58 -2.56
CA GLU A 39 -6.95 5.17 -3.70
C GLU A 39 -7.04 3.65 -3.78
N ASN A 40 -8.27 3.16 -3.91
CA ASN A 40 -8.57 1.75 -4.13
C ASN A 40 -8.54 1.46 -5.64
N HIS A 41 -7.63 0.58 -6.06
CA HIS A 41 -7.45 0.14 -7.45
C HIS A 41 -8.07 -1.23 -7.76
N GLY A 42 -8.92 -1.75 -6.87
CA GLY A 42 -9.63 -3.00 -7.05
C GLY A 42 -8.87 -4.23 -6.57
N LEU A 43 -9.36 -5.39 -6.98
CA LEU A 43 -8.93 -6.69 -6.46
C LEU A 43 -7.71 -7.23 -7.22
N VAL A 44 -6.77 -7.83 -6.49
CA VAL A 44 -5.53 -8.43 -7.01
C VAL A 44 -5.20 -9.72 -6.25
N SER A 45 -4.31 -10.54 -6.81
CA SER A 45 -3.81 -11.77 -6.16
C SER A 45 -2.28 -11.75 -6.18
N PHE A 46 -1.67 -11.54 -5.01
CA PHE A 46 -0.21 -11.55 -4.83
C PHE A 46 0.20 -12.62 -3.81
N VAL A 47 1.48 -13.02 -3.87
CA VAL A 47 2.09 -13.86 -2.84
C VAL A 47 2.15 -13.11 -1.49
N PRO A 48 2.18 -13.81 -0.34
CA PRO A 48 2.27 -13.18 0.98
C PRO A 48 3.51 -12.28 1.14
N PHE A 49 3.33 -11.09 1.71
CA PHE A 49 4.44 -10.22 2.11
C PHE A 49 4.98 -10.62 3.48
N THR A 50 5.91 -11.57 3.48
CA THR A 50 6.53 -12.13 4.71
C THR A 50 7.86 -11.44 5.02
N ARG A 51 8.15 -11.19 6.31
CA ARG A 51 9.52 -10.91 6.76
C ARG A 51 10.26 -12.24 6.97
N ARG A 52 11.53 -12.30 6.58
CA ARG A 52 12.47 -13.31 7.09
C ARG A 52 13.23 -12.75 8.26
#